data_AF-A0A256ZDI8-F1
#
_entry.id   AF-A0A256ZDI8-F1
#
_cell.length_a   1.000
_cell.length_b   1.000
_cell.length_c   1.000
_cell.angle_alpha   90.00
_cell.angle_beta   90.00
_cell.angle_gamma   90.00
#
_symmetry.space_group_name_H-M   'P 1'
#
loop_
_entity.id
_entity.type
_entity.pdbx_description
1 polymer ?
#
loop_
_entity_poly.entity_id
_entity_poly.type
_entity_poly.pdbx_seq_one_letter_code
_entity_poly.pdbx_strand_id
1 'polypeptide(L)'
;MRALERASRALDYLAGRWWFYVLAFLIGFGFLPPYASKGYSWEEMGDVISEGLSHAVIYRLVDLVWPSVLLHILALAVIAAVVLWGEKASKAFDTWAFATYLAIAIGQGTGISDRYGLVVLTGNVVLGLLVAFSWGLECLEGRNKFRKEYFRPRRLWLVPLAAWAYWSPVQPFRLDPRYLLVGYFGVAYCLTTPVVLALMALYYPGVNKTAMRLTAFLGLAFGVLNVSRPLWAGPTPTAIWEGTILHLPLLITSVYALGITIRASRKRGG
;
A
#
# COMPACT_ATOMS: atom_id res chain seq x y z
N MET A 1 14.73 13.96 -20.11
CA MET A 1 15.03 12.54 -20.42
C MET A 1 16.22 12.00 -19.62
N ARG A 2 17.44 12.56 -19.72
CA ARG A 2 18.62 12.06 -18.96
C ARG A 2 18.46 11.95 -17.43
N ALA A 3 17.80 12.93 -16.79
CA ALA A 3 17.58 12.90 -15.33
C ALA A 3 16.60 11.80 -14.91
N LEU A 4 15.52 11.60 -15.68
CA LEU A 4 14.53 10.54 -15.46
C LEU A 4 15.19 9.16 -15.54
N GLU A 5 15.95 8.89 -16.61
CA GLU A 5 16.67 7.63 -16.77
C GLU A 5 17.69 7.37 -15.65
N ARG A 6 18.31 8.42 -15.11
CA ARG A 6 19.21 8.30 -13.95
C ARG A 6 18.44 7.92 -12.70
N ALA A 7 17.33 8.60 -12.42
CA ALA A 7 16.48 8.32 -11.27
C ALA A 7 15.95 6.88 -11.30
N SER A 8 15.44 6.43 -12.44
CA SER A 8 14.93 5.07 -12.60
C SER A 8 16.02 4.01 -12.47
N ARG A 9 17.19 4.23 -13.09
CA ARG A 9 18.33 3.30 -12.91
C ARG A 9 18.80 3.22 -11.47
N ALA A 10 18.86 4.36 -10.78
CA ALA A 10 19.23 4.41 -9.36
C ALA A 10 18.20 3.63 -8.52
N LEU A 11 16.90 3.86 -8.74
CA LEU A 11 15.86 3.17 -8.01
C LEU A 11 15.82 1.67 -8.30
N ASP A 12 16.01 1.25 -9.56
CA ASP A 12 16.11 -0.15 -9.95
C ASP A 12 17.32 -0.83 -9.30
N TYR A 13 18.47 -0.14 -9.24
CA TYR A 13 19.66 -0.63 -8.55
C TYR A 13 19.39 -0.82 -7.05
N LEU A 14 18.84 0.19 -6.39
CA LEU A 14 18.54 0.16 -4.96
C LEU A 14 17.51 -0.93 -4.62
N ALA A 15 16.39 -0.98 -5.34
CA ALA A 15 15.36 -2.02 -5.19
C ALA A 15 15.84 -3.43 -5.58
N GLY A 16 17.01 -3.54 -6.21
CA GLY A 16 17.71 -4.80 -6.45
C GLY A 16 18.49 -5.33 -5.25
N ARG A 17 18.77 -4.50 -4.24
CA ARG A 17 19.66 -4.84 -3.11
C ARG A 17 18.87 -5.09 -1.83
N TRP A 18 19.21 -6.16 -1.11
CA TRP A 18 18.54 -6.50 0.15
C TRP A 18 18.78 -5.44 1.24
N TRP A 19 19.99 -4.87 1.30
CA TRP A 19 20.35 -3.87 2.30
C TRP A 19 19.53 -2.59 2.19
N PHE A 20 19.03 -2.27 1.00
CA PHE A 20 18.19 -1.09 0.78
C PHE A 20 16.87 -1.20 1.54
N TYR A 21 16.26 -2.38 1.59
CA TYR A 21 15.04 -2.63 2.35
C TYR A 21 15.28 -2.55 3.86
N VAL A 22 16.43 -3.04 4.34
CA VAL A 22 16.81 -2.90 5.75
C VAL A 22 17.01 -1.42 6.10
N LEU A 23 17.73 -0.67 5.26
CA LEU A 23 17.93 0.76 5.46
C LEU A 23 16.59 1.53 5.44
N ALA A 24 15.72 1.23 4.48
CA ALA A 24 14.39 1.83 4.39
C ALA A 24 13.55 1.54 5.65
N PHE A 25 13.61 0.31 6.17
CA PHE A 25 12.95 -0.05 7.42
C PHE A 25 13.51 0.76 8.60
N LEU A 26 14.83 0.82 8.75
CA LEU A 26 15.48 1.55 9.85
C LEU A 26 15.18 3.05 9.79
N ILE A 27 15.22 3.65 8.59
CA ILE A 27 14.88 5.06 8.40
C ILE A 27 13.40 5.29 8.76
N GLY A 28 12.49 4.52 8.18
CA GLY A 28 11.05 4.77 8.33
C GLY A 28 10.45 4.37 9.67
N PHE A 29 11.03 3.40 10.39
CA PHE A 29 10.47 2.91 11.65
C PHE A 29 11.41 3.08 12.85
N GLY A 30 12.67 3.44 12.65
CA GLY A 30 13.65 3.60 13.73
C GLY A 30 14.14 5.03 13.92
N PHE A 31 14.53 5.72 12.84
CA PHE A 31 15.22 7.00 12.92
C PHE A 31 14.34 8.24 12.70
N LEU A 32 13.16 8.07 12.12
CA LEU A 32 12.23 9.17 11.85
C LEU A 32 11.06 9.14 12.85
N PRO A 33 11.16 9.85 13.99
CA PRO A 33 10.06 9.93 14.95
C PRO A 33 8.89 10.73 14.37
N PRO A 34 7.65 10.49 14.82
CA PRO A 34 6.53 11.32 14.43
C PRO A 34 6.76 12.77 14.86
N TYR A 35 6.27 13.71 14.07
CA TYR A 35 6.20 15.11 14.45
C TYR A 35 4.82 15.39 15.06
N ALA A 36 4.78 16.17 16.14
CA ALA A 36 3.55 16.68 16.73
C ALA A 36 3.71 18.17 17.03
N SER A 37 2.78 19.01 16.59
CA SER A 37 2.89 20.46 16.75
C SER A 37 2.81 20.93 18.20
N LYS A 38 2.15 20.17 19.08
CA LYS A 38 2.08 20.47 20.52
C LYS A 38 3.23 19.85 21.34
N GLY A 39 4.15 19.14 20.68
CA GLY A 39 5.20 18.36 21.34
C GLY A 39 4.67 17.09 22.02
N TYR A 40 5.59 16.21 22.41
CA TYR A 40 5.32 14.98 23.15
C TYR A 40 6.63 14.45 23.76
N SER A 41 6.53 13.63 24.81
CA SER A 41 7.67 12.92 25.39
C SER A 41 7.94 11.58 24.67
N TRP A 42 9.14 10.99 24.81
CA TRP A 42 9.45 9.71 24.16
C TRP A 42 8.52 8.55 24.57
N GLU A 43 8.03 8.58 25.81
CA GLU A 43 7.07 7.59 26.35
C GLU A 43 5.71 7.67 25.64
N GLU A 44 5.32 8.88 25.20
CA GLU A 44 4.06 9.14 24.48
C GLU A 44 4.13 8.82 22.99
N MET A 45 5.27 8.37 22.46
CA MET A 45 5.42 8.15 21.02
C MET A 45 4.39 7.16 20.46
N GLY A 46 4.11 6.07 21.20
CA GLY A 46 3.10 5.09 20.80
C GLY A 46 1.71 5.71 20.69
N ASP A 47 1.35 6.56 21.65
CA ASP A 47 0.08 7.31 21.65
C ASP A 47 0.01 8.27 20.47
N VAL A 48 1.07 9.02 20.18
CA VAL A 48 1.13 9.95 19.04
C VAL A 48 0.92 9.21 17.71
N ILE A 49 1.54 8.03 17.55
CA ILE A 49 1.36 7.21 16.35
C ILE A 49 -0.08 6.71 16.24
N SER A 50 -0.64 6.17 17.33
CA SER A 50 -2.01 5.68 17.38
C SER A 50 -3.03 6.78 17.06
N GLU A 51 -2.85 7.95 17.66
CA GLU A 51 -3.69 9.12 17.49
C GLU A 51 -3.59 9.68 16.06
N GLY A 52 -2.37 9.82 15.53
CA GLY A 52 -2.14 10.29 14.17
C GLY A 52 -2.76 9.38 13.11
N LEU A 53 -2.73 8.07 13.32
CA LEU A 53 -3.40 7.09 12.45
C LEU A 53 -4.93 7.15 12.60
N SER A 54 -5.45 7.31 13.82
CA SER A 54 -6.90 7.32 14.08
C SER A 54 -7.58 8.59 13.59
N HIS A 55 -6.85 9.71 13.55
CA HIS A 55 -7.33 11.01 13.08
C HIS A 55 -6.68 11.45 11.77
N ALA A 56 -6.31 10.48 10.93
CA ALA A 56 -5.71 10.75 9.63
C ALA A 56 -6.62 11.62 8.76
N VAL A 57 -6.05 12.65 8.13
CA VAL A 57 -6.79 13.65 7.35
C VAL A 57 -7.57 13.00 6.20
N ILE A 58 -6.99 11.97 5.56
CA ILE A 58 -7.63 11.28 4.44
C ILE A 58 -8.90 10.53 4.82
N TYR A 59 -9.11 10.19 6.10
CA TYR A 59 -10.31 9.48 6.54
C TYR A 59 -11.57 10.35 6.48
N ARG A 60 -11.43 11.69 6.44
CA ARG A 60 -12.55 12.60 6.15
C ARG A 60 -13.19 12.32 4.79
N LEU A 61 -12.47 11.72 3.84
CA LEU A 61 -13.03 11.30 2.55
C LEU A 61 -14.06 10.16 2.71
N VAL A 62 -13.91 9.33 3.75
CA VAL A 62 -14.86 8.28 4.12
C VAL A 62 -16.11 8.91 4.75
N ASP A 63 -15.92 9.86 5.66
CA ASP A 63 -17.02 10.57 6.34
C ASP A 63 -17.92 11.35 5.38
N LEU A 64 -17.32 11.94 4.33
CA LEU A 64 -18.04 12.66 3.28
C LEU A 64 -18.81 11.75 2.31
N VAL A 65 -18.64 10.43 2.39
CA VAL A 65 -19.29 9.38 1.59
C VAL A 65 -19.01 9.45 0.09
N TRP A 66 -19.37 10.53 -0.59
CA TRP A 66 -19.21 10.67 -2.04
C TRP A 66 -17.76 10.51 -2.52
N PRO A 67 -16.71 11.01 -1.83
CA PRO A 67 -15.33 10.79 -2.27
C PRO A 67 -14.93 9.33 -2.13
N SER A 68 -15.35 8.67 -1.04
CA SER A 68 -15.14 7.23 -0.89
C SER A 68 -15.80 6.44 -2.02
N VAL A 69 -17.07 6.71 -2.33
CA VAL A 69 -17.79 6.05 -3.44
C VAL A 69 -17.03 6.24 -4.76
N LEU A 70 -16.57 7.47 -5.03
CA LEU A 70 -15.78 7.77 -6.22
C LEU A 70 -14.47 6.96 -6.27
N LEU A 71 -13.73 6.87 -5.16
CA LEU A 71 -12.48 6.10 -5.10
C LEU A 71 -12.70 4.60 -5.37
N HIS A 72 -13.78 4.04 -4.81
CA HIS A 72 -14.16 2.63 -4.99
C HIS A 72 -14.54 2.34 -6.45
N ILE A 73 -15.46 3.13 -7.01
CA ILE A 73 -15.91 2.99 -8.40
C ILE A 73 -14.74 3.20 -9.37
N LEU A 74 -13.90 4.21 -9.14
CA LEU A 74 -12.74 4.49 -9.99
C LEU A 74 -11.76 3.31 -9.99
N ALA A 75 -11.47 2.74 -8.82
CA ALA A 75 -10.59 1.57 -8.74
C ALA A 75 -11.17 0.37 -9.52
N LEU A 76 -12.46 0.07 -9.36
CA LEU A 76 -13.12 -0.99 -10.12
C LEU A 76 -13.10 -0.73 -11.63
N ALA A 77 -13.34 0.51 -12.05
CA ALA A 77 -13.29 0.92 -13.45
C ALA A 77 -11.88 0.74 -14.04
N VAL A 78 -10.83 1.12 -13.30
CA VAL A 78 -9.44 0.93 -13.71
C VAL A 78 -9.06 -0.55 -13.77
N ILE A 79 -9.47 -1.36 -12.79
CA ILE A 79 -9.24 -2.81 -12.80
C ILE A 79 -9.95 -3.46 -14.00
N ALA A 80 -11.22 -3.10 -14.24
CA ALA A 80 -11.97 -3.58 -15.40
C ALA A 80 -11.30 -3.16 -16.71
N ALA A 81 -10.82 -1.92 -16.82
CA ALA A 81 -10.08 -1.43 -17.97
C ALA A 81 -8.81 -2.26 -18.23
N VAL A 82 -8.05 -2.62 -17.19
CA VAL A 82 -6.87 -3.50 -17.32
C VAL A 82 -7.28 -4.90 -17.79
N VAL A 83 -8.34 -5.48 -17.23
CA VAL A 83 -8.81 -6.83 -17.62
C VAL A 83 -9.31 -6.87 -19.06
N LEU A 84 -10.05 -5.85 -19.49
CA LEU A 84 -10.68 -5.79 -20.82
C LEU A 84 -9.72 -5.32 -21.92
N TRP A 85 -8.89 -4.31 -21.63
CA TRP A 85 -8.05 -3.64 -22.63
C TRP A 85 -6.55 -3.90 -22.46
N GLY A 86 -6.13 -4.57 -21.38
CA GLY A 86 -4.76 -5.01 -21.16
C GLY A 86 -3.77 -3.84 -21.18
N GLU A 87 -2.73 -3.94 -22.02
CA GLU A 87 -1.67 -2.93 -22.09
C GLU A 87 -2.18 -1.51 -22.37
N LYS A 88 -3.27 -1.36 -23.14
CA LYS A 88 -3.85 -0.03 -23.46
C LYS A 88 -4.31 0.72 -22.22
N ALA A 89 -4.68 0.01 -21.15
CA ALA A 89 -5.10 0.59 -19.89
C ALA A 89 -3.96 0.78 -18.87
N SER A 90 -2.72 0.38 -19.18
CA SER A 90 -1.61 0.41 -18.21
C SER A 90 -1.40 1.82 -17.65
N LYS A 91 -1.35 2.84 -18.52
CA LYS A 91 -1.14 4.23 -18.10
C LYS A 91 -2.26 4.74 -17.17
N ALA A 92 -3.50 4.32 -17.37
CA ALA A 92 -4.61 4.68 -16.50
C ALA A 92 -4.43 4.04 -15.12
N PHE A 93 -4.03 2.77 -15.07
CA PHE A 93 -3.70 2.07 -13.83
C PHE A 93 -2.50 2.70 -13.10
N ASP A 94 -1.44 3.03 -13.82
CA ASP A 94 -0.24 3.63 -13.25
C ASP A 94 -0.54 5.00 -12.65
N THR A 95 -1.32 5.82 -13.37
CA THR A 95 -1.75 7.15 -12.92
C THR A 95 -2.64 7.06 -11.69
N TRP A 96 -3.59 6.10 -11.69
CA TRP A 96 -4.44 5.84 -10.54
C TRP A 96 -3.61 5.39 -9.33
N ALA A 97 -2.72 4.42 -9.50
CA ALA A 97 -1.85 3.94 -8.43
C ALA A 97 -0.94 5.06 -7.88
N PHE A 98 -0.35 5.88 -8.75
CA PHE A 98 0.43 7.05 -8.35
C PHE A 98 -0.39 8.02 -7.51
N ALA A 99 -1.55 8.45 -8.01
CA ALA A 99 -2.41 9.40 -7.31
C ALA A 99 -2.89 8.83 -5.96
N THR A 100 -3.30 7.57 -5.92
CA THR A 100 -3.76 6.89 -4.70
C THR A 100 -2.62 6.76 -3.68
N TYR A 101 -1.44 6.28 -4.05
CA TYR A 101 -0.33 6.17 -3.10
C TYR A 101 0.21 7.52 -2.65
N LEU A 102 0.19 8.55 -3.49
CA LEU A 102 0.55 9.92 -3.10
C LEU A 102 -0.46 10.47 -2.08
N ALA A 103 -1.76 10.30 -2.35
CA ALA A 103 -2.82 10.71 -1.43
C ALA A 103 -2.70 9.97 -0.09
N ILE A 104 -2.48 8.66 -0.10
CA ILE A 104 -2.27 7.86 1.11
C ILE A 104 -1.01 8.30 1.86
N ALA A 105 0.11 8.50 1.17
CA ALA A 105 1.38 8.88 1.80
C ALA A 105 1.25 10.18 2.59
N ILE A 106 0.59 11.18 2.01
CA ILE A 106 0.36 12.47 2.67
C ILE A 106 -0.80 12.35 3.66
N GLY A 107 -1.98 12.00 3.18
CA GLY A 107 -3.22 12.09 3.94
C GLY A 107 -3.40 11.04 5.03
N GLN A 108 -2.87 9.81 4.86
CA GLN A 108 -2.81 8.81 5.94
C GLN A 108 -1.61 9.04 6.87
N GLY A 109 -0.55 9.66 6.35
CA GLY A 109 0.64 10.02 7.11
C GLY A 109 0.47 11.26 8.00
N THR A 110 -0.58 12.05 7.80
CA THR A 110 -0.88 13.23 8.61
C THR A 110 -2.24 13.11 9.30
N GLY A 111 -2.30 13.49 10.58
CA GLY A 111 -3.54 13.53 11.36
C GLY A 111 -3.69 14.84 12.14
N ILE A 112 -4.93 15.16 12.52
CA ILE A 112 -5.25 16.32 13.36
C ILE A 112 -5.88 15.82 14.64
N SER A 113 -5.16 15.98 15.75
CA SER A 113 -5.58 15.55 17.09
C SER A 113 -5.78 16.74 18.02
N ASP A 114 -6.78 16.64 18.89
CA ASP A 114 -6.97 17.61 19.97
C ASP A 114 -5.83 17.53 21.00
N ARG A 115 -5.29 16.33 21.26
CA ARG A 115 -4.20 16.11 22.22
C ARG A 115 -2.85 16.59 21.70
N TYR A 116 -2.49 16.22 20.47
CA TYR A 116 -1.13 16.45 19.92
C TYR A 116 -1.06 17.51 18.80
N GLY A 117 -2.19 18.08 18.39
CA GLY A 117 -2.27 19.05 17.30
C GLY A 117 -2.07 18.39 15.93
N LEU A 118 -1.30 19.03 15.04
CA LEU A 118 -0.89 18.42 13.78
C LEU A 118 0.11 17.31 14.07
N VAL A 119 -0.24 16.08 13.72
CA VAL A 119 0.63 14.90 13.80
C VAL A 119 1.06 14.51 12.39
N VAL A 120 2.37 14.32 12.19
CA VAL A 120 2.94 13.79 10.94
C VAL A 120 3.76 12.56 11.27
N LEU A 121 3.33 11.41 10.76
CA LEU A 121 4.05 10.14 10.86
C LEU A 121 5.18 10.15 9.82
N THR A 122 6.24 10.90 10.11
CA THR A 122 7.32 11.25 9.18
C THR A 122 7.89 10.02 8.45
N GLY A 123 8.14 8.93 9.16
CA GLY A 123 8.60 7.68 8.58
C GLY A 123 7.61 7.05 7.58
N ASN A 124 6.31 7.02 7.92
CA ASN A 124 5.26 6.54 7.02
C ASN A 124 5.15 7.43 5.78
N VAL A 125 5.23 8.76 5.95
CA VAL A 125 5.20 9.72 4.84
C VAL A 125 6.38 9.49 3.91
N VAL A 126 7.61 9.37 4.44
CA VAL A 126 8.82 9.17 3.63
C VAL A 126 8.74 7.85 2.84
N LEU A 127 8.37 6.74 3.48
CA LEU A 127 8.24 5.46 2.80
C LEU A 127 7.08 5.44 1.80
N GLY A 128 5.95 6.05 2.15
CA GLY A 128 4.80 6.20 1.25
C GLY A 128 5.16 7.03 0.02
N LEU A 129 5.90 8.13 0.20
CA LEU A 129 6.38 8.98 -0.89
C LEU A 129 7.39 8.25 -1.77
N LEU A 130 8.24 7.37 -1.22
CA LEU A 130 9.11 6.52 -2.02
C LEU A 130 8.31 5.57 -2.93
N VAL A 131 7.23 4.97 -2.39
CA VAL A 131 6.31 4.14 -3.18
C VAL A 131 5.63 4.99 -4.25
N ALA A 132 5.03 6.12 -3.89
CA ALA A 132 4.38 7.02 -4.84
C ALA A 132 5.36 7.49 -5.93
N PHE A 133 6.59 7.86 -5.56
CA PHE A 133 7.63 8.25 -6.51
C PHE A 133 7.93 7.14 -7.53
N SER A 134 7.99 5.87 -7.09
CA SER A 134 8.18 4.74 -8.00
C SER A 134 7.04 4.60 -9.02
N TRP A 135 5.80 4.87 -8.62
CA TRP A 135 4.64 4.91 -9.51
C TRP A 135 4.64 6.14 -10.42
N GLY A 136 5.15 7.27 -9.94
CA GLY A 136 5.36 8.47 -10.76
C GLY A 136 6.38 8.22 -11.89
N LEU A 137 7.48 7.54 -11.60
CA LEU A 137 8.43 7.07 -12.62
C LEU A 137 7.74 6.11 -13.60
N GLU A 138 6.94 5.18 -13.08
CA GLU A 138 6.19 4.24 -13.92
C GLU A 138 5.24 4.95 -14.89
N CYS A 139 4.52 5.99 -14.46
CA CYS A 139 3.66 6.80 -15.33
C CYS A 139 4.41 7.42 -16.52
N LEU A 140 5.69 7.74 -16.33
CA LEU A 140 6.55 8.36 -17.34
C LEU A 140 7.20 7.34 -18.26
N GLU A 141 7.46 6.13 -17.77
CA GLU A 141 8.19 5.09 -18.51
C GLU A 141 7.29 4.04 -19.18
N GLY A 142 6.12 3.75 -18.60
CA GLY A 142 5.17 2.76 -19.10
C GLY A 142 5.76 1.34 -19.20
N ARG A 143 6.49 0.90 -18.17
CA ARG A 143 7.09 -0.45 -18.10
C ARG A 143 6.07 -1.52 -17.75
N ASN A 144 4.91 -1.17 -17.20
CA ASN A 144 3.77 -2.04 -16.97
C ASN A 144 3.13 -2.43 -18.30
N LYS A 145 3.11 -3.74 -18.54
CA LYS A 145 2.58 -4.40 -19.72
C LYS A 145 1.57 -5.43 -19.26
N PHE A 146 0.32 -5.01 -19.08
CA PHE A 146 -0.80 -5.90 -18.75
C PHE A 146 -1.28 -6.72 -19.97
N ARG A 147 -0.35 -7.35 -20.68
CA ARG A 147 -0.63 -8.18 -21.85
C ARG A 147 -1.18 -9.54 -21.44
N LYS A 148 -2.10 -10.09 -22.24
CA LYS A 148 -2.67 -11.43 -22.02
C LYS A 148 -1.59 -12.52 -21.96
N GLU A 149 -0.48 -12.37 -22.69
CA GLU A 149 0.67 -13.31 -22.69
C GLU A 149 1.34 -13.45 -21.31
N TYR A 150 1.31 -12.39 -20.49
CA TYR A 150 1.86 -12.39 -19.14
C TYR A 150 0.86 -12.78 -18.06
N PHE A 151 -0.43 -12.91 -18.40
CA PHE A 151 -1.44 -13.38 -17.47
C PHE A 151 -1.12 -14.80 -17.00
N ARG A 152 -1.26 -15.05 -15.69
CA ARG A 152 -0.99 -16.34 -15.06
C ARG A 152 -2.21 -16.79 -14.24
N PRO A 153 -3.11 -17.63 -14.79
CA PRO A 153 -4.31 -18.10 -14.09
C PRO A 153 -4.02 -18.78 -12.75
N ARG A 154 -2.86 -19.43 -12.61
CA ARG A 154 -2.39 -20.02 -11.34
C ARG A 154 -2.33 -19.02 -10.18
N ARG A 155 -2.38 -17.71 -10.43
CA ARG A 155 -2.35 -16.65 -9.40
C ARG A 155 -3.74 -16.08 -9.07
N LEU A 156 -4.81 -16.63 -9.65
CA LEU A 156 -6.19 -16.22 -9.37
C LEU A 156 -6.60 -16.44 -7.90
N TRP A 157 -5.89 -17.28 -7.16
CA TRP A 157 -6.11 -17.41 -5.71
C TRP A 157 -5.83 -16.12 -4.92
N LEU A 158 -5.14 -15.12 -5.51
CA LEU A 158 -4.97 -13.80 -4.91
C LEU A 158 -6.24 -12.93 -5.01
N VAL A 159 -7.16 -13.24 -5.92
CA VAL A 159 -8.40 -12.49 -6.13
C VAL A 159 -9.28 -12.45 -4.88
N PRO A 160 -9.58 -13.57 -4.18
CA PRO A 160 -10.36 -13.50 -2.94
C PRO A 160 -9.69 -12.65 -1.85
N LEU A 161 -8.34 -12.62 -1.78
CA LEU A 161 -7.62 -11.75 -0.85
C LEU A 161 -7.77 -10.28 -1.21
N ALA A 162 -7.66 -9.94 -2.50
CA ALA A 162 -7.92 -8.60 -2.99
C ALA A 162 -9.37 -8.17 -2.77
N ALA A 163 -10.34 -9.06 -3.01
CA ALA A 163 -11.75 -8.79 -2.77
C ALA A 163 -12.04 -8.55 -1.28
N TRP A 164 -11.43 -9.32 -0.38
CA TRP A 164 -11.54 -9.10 1.06
C TRP A 164 -10.96 -7.74 1.47
N ALA A 165 -9.78 -7.38 0.95
CA ALA A 165 -9.15 -6.09 1.23
C ALA A 165 -9.91 -4.90 0.64
N TYR A 166 -10.52 -5.07 -0.54
CA TYR A 166 -11.40 -4.08 -1.15
C TYR A 166 -12.66 -3.87 -0.33
N TRP A 167 -13.27 -4.97 0.16
CA TRP A 167 -14.47 -4.88 0.98
C TRP A 167 -14.18 -4.32 2.38
N SER A 168 -13.16 -4.81 3.07
CA SER A 168 -12.66 -4.26 4.35
C SER A 168 -13.73 -3.99 5.44
N PRO A 169 -14.55 -4.97 5.83
CA PRO A 169 -15.55 -4.76 6.88
C PRO A 169 -14.88 -4.51 8.24
N VAL A 170 -14.78 -3.25 8.66
CA VAL A 170 -14.01 -2.86 9.87
C VAL A 170 -14.63 -3.34 11.17
N GLN A 171 -15.96 -3.49 11.20
CA GLN A 171 -16.67 -3.93 12.41
C GLN A 171 -16.52 -5.45 12.60
N PRO A 172 -16.06 -5.91 13.78
CA PRO A 172 -15.91 -7.32 14.06
C PRO A 172 -17.18 -8.12 13.79
N PHE A 173 -17.06 -9.17 12.96
CA PHE A 173 -18.13 -10.10 12.61
C PHE A 173 -19.38 -9.48 11.95
N ARG A 174 -19.30 -8.22 11.52
CA ARG A 174 -20.38 -7.55 10.78
C ARG A 174 -19.98 -7.30 9.33
N LEU A 175 -20.45 -8.19 8.47
CA LEU A 175 -20.20 -8.18 7.04
C LEU A 175 -21.14 -7.20 6.30
N ASP A 176 -21.00 -5.91 6.58
CA ASP A 176 -21.84 -4.88 5.96
C ASP A 176 -21.42 -4.62 4.50
N PRO A 177 -22.30 -4.86 3.50
CA PRO A 177 -21.96 -4.67 2.09
C PRO A 177 -21.68 -3.20 1.74
N ARG A 178 -22.08 -2.24 2.57
CA ARG A 178 -21.81 -0.82 2.32
C ARG A 178 -20.32 -0.52 2.16
N TYR A 179 -19.45 -1.29 2.82
CA TYR A 179 -17.99 -1.10 2.74
C TYR A 179 -17.41 -1.37 1.34
N LEU A 180 -18.19 -1.97 0.42
CA LEU A 180 -17.81 -2.09 -1.00
C LEU A 180 -17.84 -0.74 -1.75
N LEU A 181 -18.46 0.29 -1.17
CA LEU A 181 -18.58 1.64 -1.73
C LEU A 181 -18.09 2.72 -0.75
N VAL A 182 -18.31 2.51 0.56
CA VAL A 182 -18.03 3.48 1.61
C VAL A 182 -17.15 2.83 2.67
N GLY A 183 -15.84 3.01 2.58
CA GLY A 183 -14.88 2.31 3.42
C GLY A 183 -13.48 2.86 3.29
N TYR A 184 -12.53 2.17 3.92
CA TYR A 184 -11.14 2.62 3.99
C TYR A 184 -10.29 2.18 2.79
N PHE A 185 -10.85 1.40 1.86
CA PHE A 185 -10.19 1.14 0.58
C PHE A 185 -10.01 2.45 -0.22
N GLY A 186 -8.85 2.61 -0.86
CA GLY A 186 -8.47 3.83 -1.58
C GLY A 186 -7.92 4.95 -0.70
N VAL A 187 -8.08 4.86 0.63
CA VAL A 187 -7.56 5.84 1.60
C VAL A 187 -6.60 5.24 2.63
N ALA A 188 -6.65 3.93 2.82
CA ALA A 188 -5.71 3.18 3.66
C ALA A 188 -4.75 2.35 2.80
N TYR A 189 -3.46 2.46 3.06
CA TYR A 189 -2.40 1.70 2.40
C TYR A 189 -2.67 0.20 2.50
N CYS A 190 -3.02 -0.26 3.70
CA CYS A 190 -3.18 -1.67 4.02
C CYS A 190 -4.29 -2.37 3.25
N LEU A 191 -5.36 -1.63 2.90
CA LEU A 191 -6.53 -2.15 2.22
C LEU A 191 -6.44 -1.98 0.70
N THR A 192 -5.74 -0.94 0.26
CA THR A 192 -5.53 -0.66 -1.16
C THR A 192 -4.47 -1.56 -1.78
N THR A 193 -3.37 -1.76 -1.07
CA THR A 193 -2.19 -2.47 -1.58
C THR A 193 -2.42 -3.92 -1.99
N PRO A 194 -3.23 -4.74 -1.27
CA PRO A 194 -3.51 -6.11 -1.68
C PRO A 194 -4.14 -6.19 -3.07
N VAL A 195 -5.02 -5.23 -3.42
CA VAL A 195 -5.68 -5.15 -4.73
C VAL A 195 -4.66 -4.83 -5.83
N VAL A 196 -3.83 -3.81 -5.60
CA VAL A 196 -2.75 -3.42 -6.52
C VAL A 196 -1.79 -4.59 -6.75
N LEU A 197 -1.29 -5.21 -5.67
CA LEU A 197 -0.33 -6.31 -5.75
C LEU A 197 -0.93 -7.56 -6.37
N ALA A 198 -2.19 -7.89 -6.11
CA ALA A 198 -2.87 -9.01 -6.76
C ALA A 198 -2.94 -8.81 -8.28
N LEU A 199 -3.33 -7.63 -8.74
CA LEU A 199 -3.37 -7.34 -10.18
C LEU A 199 -1.97 -7.39 -10.81
N MET A 200 -0.96 -6.77 -10.18
CA MET A 200 0.42 -6.85 -10.67
C MET A 200 0.93 -8.29 -10.70
N ALA A 201 0.65 -9.07 -9.66
CA ALA A 201 1.04 -10.47 -9.58
C ALA A 201 0.39 -11.31 -10.67
N LEU A 202 -0.88 -11.09 -11.02
CA LEU A 202 -1.56 -11.80 -12.12
C LEU A 202 -0.84 -11.63 -13.46
N TYR A 203 -0.22 -10.48 -13.70
CA TYR A 203 0.48 -10.14 -14.95
C TYR A 203 2.01 -10.17 -14.86
N TYR A 204 2.59 -10.62 -13.75
CA TYR A 204 4.05 -10.77 -13.63
C TYR A 204 4.57 -11.88 -14.57
N PRO A 205 5.65 -11.69 -15.36
CA PRO A 205 6.71 -10.68 -15.21
C PRO A 205 6.55 -9.41 -16.05
N GLY A 206 5.38 -9.18 -16.66
CA GLY A 206 5.12 -8.02 -17.51
C GLY A 206 4.94 -6.69 -16.77
N VAL A 207 5.15 -6.64 -15.47
CA VAL A 207 4.94 -5.44 -14.64
C VAL A 207 6.26 -4.89 -14.14
N ASN A 208 6.29 -3.59 -13.81
CA ASN A 208 7.43 -2.92 -13.21
C ASN A 208 7.76 -3.57 -11.87
N LYS A 209 8.91 -4.24 -11.85
CA LYS A 209 9.39 -4.98 -10.69
C LYS A 209 9.76 -4.07 -9.52
N THR A 210 10.28 -2.87 -9.82
CA THR A 210 10.71 -1.90 -8.81
C THR A 210 9.50 -1.36 -8.07
N ALA A 211 8.49 -0.86 -8.79
CA ALA A 211 7.23 -0.43 -8.18
C ALA A 211 6.58 -1.55 -7.37
N MET A 212 6.48 -2.76 -7.94
CA MET A 212 5.92 -3.92 -7.25
C MET A 212 6.67 -4.26 -5.95
N ARG A 213 8.01 -4.21 -5.95
CA ARG A 213 8.82 -4.53 -4.79
C ARG A 213 8.71 -3.49 -3.69
N LEU A 214 8.76 -2.20 -4.03
CA LEU A 214 8.66 -1.12 -3.05
C LEU A 214 7.27 -1.11 -2.41
N THR A 215 6.22 -1.24 -3.22
CA THR A 215 4.84 -1.38 -2.73
C THR A 215 4.68 -2.60 -1.83
N ALA A 216 5.19 -3.76 -2.23
CA ALA A 216 5.11 -4.97 -1.43
C ALA A 216 5.99 -4.94 -0.18
N PHE A 217 7.12 -4.25 -0.19
CA PHE A 217 7.98 -4.11 0.99
C PHE A 217 7.30 -3.28 2.09
N LEU A 218 6.76 -2.10 1.75
CA LEU A 218 6.04 -1.29 2.72
C LEU A 218 4.76 -2.01 3.19
N GLY A 219 4.09 -2.72 2.26
CA GLY A 219 2.95 -3.59 2.60
C GLY A 219 3.32 -4.72 3.55
N LEU A 220 4.50 -5.34 3.40
CA LEU A 220 5.00 -6.35 4.31
C LEU A 220 5.25 -5.76 5.71
N ALA A 221 5.88 -4.59 5.80
CA ALA A 221 6.16 -3.93 7.07
C ALA A 221 4.86 -3.63 7.83
N PHE A 222 3.91 -2.97 7.19
CA PHE A 222 2.59 -2.69 7.78
C PHE A 222 1.78 -3.96 8.04
N GLY A 223 1.88 -4.97 7.17
CA GLY A 223 1.19 -6.25 7.34
C GLY A 223 1.66 -6.98 8.59
N VAL A 224 2.98 -7.06 8.81
CA VAL A 224 3.54 -7.65 10.03
C VAL A 224 3.09 -6.88 11.26
N LEU A 225 3.25 -5.55 11.27
CA LEU A 225 2.87 -4.70 12.40
C LEU A 225 1.37 -4.81 12.75
N ASN A 226 0.47 -4.86 11.77
CA ASN A 226 -0.96 -4.96 12.06
C ASN A 226 -1.38 -6.38 12.44
N VAL A 227 -0.87 -7.40 11.75
CA VAL A 227 -1.23 -8.80 12.02
C VAL A 227 -0.79 -9.26 13.40
N SER A 228 0.33 -8.71 13.90
CA SER A 228 0.85 -9.03 15.22
C SER A 228 0.25 -8.19 16.36
N ARG A 229 -0.66 -7.25 16.08
CA ARG A 229 -1.38 -6.44 17.08
C ARG A 229 -1.92 -7.23 18.28
N PRO A 230 -2.54 -8.41 18.11
CA PRO A 230 -3.04 -9.19 19.25
C PRO A 230 -1.95 -9.62 20.25
N LEU A 231 -0.69 -9.69 19.85
CA LEU A 231 0.41 -10.14 20.70
C LEU A 231 0.78 -9.11 21.78
N TRP A 232 0.57 -7.81 21.51
CA TRP A 232 0.89 -6.73 22.46
C TRP A 232 -0.33 -5.95 22.96
N ALA A 233 -1.40 -5.86 22.16
CA ALA A 233 -2.66 -5.23 22.58
C ALA A 233 -3.62 -6.21 23.29
N GLY A 234 -3.23 -7.49 23.40
CA GLY A 234 -4.05 -8.58 23.92
C GLY A 234 -4.96 -9.20 22.85
N PRO A 235 -5.30 -10.50 22.98
CA PRO A 235 -6.08 -11.25 21.98
C PRO A 235 -7.58 -10.97 22.09
N THR A 236 -7.98 -9.71 22.03
CA THR A 236 -9.40 -9.33 22.02
C THR A 236 -10.03 -9.60 20.65
N PRO A 237 -11.35 -9.84 20.55
CA PRO A 237 -12.02 -10.02 19.27
C PRO A 237 -11.78 -8.85 18.31
N THR A 238 -11.76 -7.62 18.81
CA THR A 238 -11.45 -6.42 18.04
C THR A 238 -10.00 -6.41 17.54
N ALA A 239 -9.02 -6.71 18.39
CA ALA A 239 -7.62 -6.75 17.99
C ALA A 239 -7.35 -7.84 16.95
N ILE A 240 -7.98 -9.01 17.08
CA ILE A 240 -7.87 -10.11 16.11
C ILE A 240 -8.53 -9.71 14.79
N TRP A 241 -9.72 -9.11 14.83
CA TRP A 241 -10.43 -8.72 13.62
C TRP A 241 -9.72 -7.60 12.86
N GLU A 242 -9.52 -6.46 13.52
CA GLU A 242 -8.91 -5.28 12.93
C GLU A 242 -7.43 -5.51 12.62
N GLY A 243 -6.70 -6.15 13.51
CA GLY A 243 -5.28 -6.44 13.35
C GLY A 243 -5.03 -7.58 12.37
N THR A 244 -5.38 -8.80 12.76
CA THR A 244 -5.04 -10.01 11.99
C THR A 244 -5.93 -10.19 10.76
N ILE A 245 -7.25 -10.30 10.91
CA ILE A 245 -8.15 -10.73 9.84
C ILE A 245 -8.19 -9.72 8.68
N LEU A 246 -8.29 -8.43 8.98
CA LEU A 246 -8.34 -7.39 7.94
C LEU A 246 -7.00 -7.18 7.22
N HIS A 247 -5.87 -7.38 7.90
CA HIS A 247 -4.54 -7.13 7.32
C HIS A 247 -3.84 -8.40 6.79
N LEU A 248 -4.41 -9.59 7.01
CA LEU A 248 -3.86 -10.82 6.47
C LEU A 248 -3.70 -10.81 4.93
N PRO A 249 -4.65 -10.27 4.12
CA PRO A 249 -4.43 -10.11 2.69
C PRO A 249 -3.19 -9.31 2.34
N LEU A 250 -2.92 -8.23 3.08
CA LEU A 250 -1.74 -7.39 2.87
C LEU A 250 -0.47 -8.18 3.11
N LEU A 251 -0.40 -8.90 4.23
CA LEU A 251 0.75 -9.73 4.55
C LEU A 251 0.98 -10.78 3.46
N ILE A 252 -0.05 -11.54 3.07
CA ILE A 252 0.07 -12.63 2.10
C ILE A 252 0.45 -12.10 0.70
N THR A 253 -0.25 -11.08 0.21
CA THR A 253 0.00 -10.52 -1.13
C THR A 253 1.39 -9.88 -1.21
N SER A 254 1.84 -9.20 -0.14
CA SER A 254 3.16 -8.60 -0.04
C SER A 254 4.28 -9.65 -0.04
N VAL A 255 4.17 -10.68 0.80
CA VAL A 255 5.13 -11.81 0.82
C VAL A 255 5.19 -12.49 -0.54
N TYR A 256 4.04 -12.76 -1.15
CA TYR A 256 3.98 -13.41 -2.45
C TYR A 256 4.64 -12.55 -3.54
N ALA A 257 4.32 -11.26 -3.61
CA ALA A 257 4.86 -10.32 -4.58
C ALA A 257 6.39 -10.17 -4.46
N LEU A 258 6.92 -10.01 -3.25
CA LEU A 258 8.37 -10.01 -3.02
C LEU A 258 9.01 -11.35 -3.41
N GLY A 259 8.37 -12.47 -3.03
CA GLY A 259 8.87 -13.81 -3.33
C GLY A 259 9.03 -14.05 -4.84
N ILE A 260 8.04 -13.71 -5.66
CA ILE A 260 8.11 -13.92 -7.11
C ILE A 260 9.09 -12.98 -7.80
N THR A 261 9.26 -11.75 -7.29
CA THR A 261 10.20 -10.79 -7.87
C THR A 261 11.65 -11.13 -7.52
N ILE A 262 11.93 -11.64 -6.31
CA ILE A 262 13.29 -12.05 -5.88
C ILE A 262 13.74 -13.33 -6.61
N ARG A 263 12.89 -14.36 -6.68
CA ARG A 263 13.22 -15.64 -7.33
C ARG A 263 13.57 -15.46 -8.82
N ALA A 264 12.88 -14.57 -9.51
CA ALA A 264 13.14 -14.28 -10.91
C ALA A 264 14.47 -13.55 -11.15
N SER A 265 14.95 -12.76 -10.19
CA SER A 265 16.29 -12.14 -10.29
C SER A 265 17.40 -13.18 -10.19
N ARG A 266 17.24 -14.22 -9.35
CA ARG A 266 18.23 -15.31 -9.23
C ARG A 266 18.36 -16.14 -10.51
N LYS A 267 17.25 -16.41 -11.23
CA LYS A 267 17.25 -17.19 -12.48
C LYS A 267 17.86 -16.48 -13.70
N ARG A 268 18.16 -15.18 -13.63
CA ARG A 268 18.80 -14.43 -14.73
C ARG A 268 20.30 -14.18 -14.49
N GLY A 269 20.82 -14.55 -13.31
CA GLY A 269 22.20 -14.31 -12.91
C GLY A 269 22.98 -15.59 -12.59
N GLY A 270 22.47 -16.75 -12.99
CA GLY A 270 23.17 -18.04 -13.04
C GLY A 270 22.93 -18.65 -14.41
#